data_AF-A0A497IIF8-F1
#
_entry.id   AF-A0A497IIF8-F1
#
_cell.length_a   1.000
_cell.length_b   1.000
_cell.length_c   1.000
_cell.angle_alpha   90.00
_cell.angle_beta   90.00
_cell.angle_gamma   90.00
#
_symmetry.space_group_name_H-M   'P 1'
#
loop_
_entity.id
_entity.type
_entity.pdbx_description
1 polymer ?
#
loop_
_entity_poly.entity_id
_entity_poly.type
_entity_poly.pdbx_seq_one_letter_code
_entity_poly.pdbx_strand_id
1 'polypeptide(L)'
;AGNSTTPGDSTTVAALETYLADGTLPGVTGGLTVALSSLTPAAASIPQNVENVDFTKIDFTNGTNVDVVVNTIRIHRTGLGADGDFTSVTLYDNATKLGNTRTSFNSAHKMVFNISGGWTIPADTTKTLTIKAKVNATGTYNALGIASSDDVVLASGTVSGSFPIYGNQMSAVNIADLGAVKVTGESTTDQTKKIGATGVQLAYFSLEETTGKENLTLNRITLKNIGTAKDTAIDNIYLKHGTTELAGPVSMSNDYITFDLSANPLSIKKSGKEYLKVYGDIMDGDGTTVEFNLRYDTDIEIVGDVYGYNVPVTRDNFDEAGESITTTIDGAELGISLASSAVDTPDEVTNFEFGRFNLSAGQDIKITTMIFAIDETEASGADGVLDIDNPELVDADDGTAYDVTISGSGDASDADETWTVTDEEIIVTAGVTKTLIVRGDIPAGVGDGDQYNVKMTVNTTNLVAETVAGGDAIDNFSVTTLTGKKTTVKSASLTIKATAMNTADAVIGAQDVVLFKGTLEAGAASDVTVERMRFEADAANQCDTNNFTRAEFITGGSTVEQYITSFTDGELDFNELAVNVPAGGSVAFEVQVDLKDSFTANTTVHIQLDTVTAKDSDNDTVSAKKSDGTTTIKDGSE
;
A
#
# COMPACT_ATOMS: atom_id res chain seq x y z
N ALA A 1 0.09 -47.79 24.62
CA ALA A 1 0.96 -48.88 24.18
C ALA A 1 0.32 -49.47 22.92
N GLY A 2 0.87 -49.14 21.76
CA GLY A 2 0.31 -49.44 20.44
C GLY A 2 0.39 -50.92 20.10
N ASN A 3 -0.69 -51.43 19.53
CA ASN A 3 -0.87 -52.81 19.12
C ASN A 3 -0.19 -53.04 17.75
N SER A 4 0.80 -53.93 17.68
CA SER A 4 1.43 -54.38 16.41
C SER A 4 0.49 -55.33 15.67
N THR A 5 0.14 -55.02 14.42
CA THR A 5 -0.82 -55.82 13.64
C THR A 5 -0.27 -56.34 12.31
N THR A 6 1.04 -56.30 12.08
CA THR A 6 1.65 -56.77 10.82
C THR A 6 2.71 -57.85 11.07
N PRO A 7 2.57 -59.07 10.51
CA PRO A 7 3.63 -60.07 10.54
C PRO A 7 4.84 -59.59 9.73
N GLY A 8 5.97 -59.28 10.39
CA GLY A 8 7.21 -58.89 9.72
C GLY A 8 8.10 -57.89 10.46
N ASP A 9 7.59 -57.21 11.49
CA ASP A 9 8.27 -56.06 12.13
C ASP A 9 9.55 -56.42 12.92
N SER A 10 9.83 -57.71 13.16
CA SER A 10 11.07 -58.16 13.80
C SER A 10 11.56 -59.46 13.18
N THR A 11 12.68 -59.40 12.44
CA THR A 11 13.25 -60.53 11.69
C THR A 11 14.49 -61.14 12.35
N THR A 12 14.92 -60.61 13.50
CA THR A 12 16.07 -61.12 14.26
C THR A 12 15.80 -61.13 15.75
N VAL A 13 16.43 -62.07 16.47
CA VAL A 13 16.32 -62.18 17.93
C VAL A 13 16.81 -60.90 18.63
N ALA A 14 17.87 -60.28 18.13
CA ALA A 14 18.40 -59.02 18.65
C ALA A 14 17.40 -57.85 18.52
N ALA A 15 16.61 -57.80 17.43
CA ALA A 15 15.61 -56.75 17.25
C ALA A 15 14.44 -56.87 18.24
N LEU A 16 14.07 -58.10 18.59
CA LEU A 16 13.05 -58.40 19.60
C LEU A 16 13.54 -58.05 21.02
N GLU A 17 14.81 -58.29 21.32
CA GLU A 17 15.41 -58.00 22.63
C GLU A 17 15.46 -56.48 22.93
N THR A 18 15.75 -55.64 21.94
CA THR A 18 15.73 -54.18 22.10
C THR A 18 14.31 -53.63 22.29
N TYR A 19 13.34 -54.11 21.51
CA TYR A 19 11.92 -53.72 21.66
C TYR A 19 11.35 -54.04 23.04
N LEU A 20 11.70 -55.21 23.58
CA LEU A 20 11.27 -55.63 24.92
C LEU A 20 11.90 -54.81 26.04
N ALA A 21 13.02 -54.11 25.80
CA ALA A 21 13.76 -53.38 26.82
C ALA A 21 13.29 -51.94 27.04
N ASP A 22 12.88 -51.21 25.98
CA ASP A 22 12.49 -49.80 26.08
C ASP A 22 11.19 -49.43 25.34
N GLY A 23 10.52 -50.41 24.71
CA GLY A 23 9.27 -50.19 23.96
C GLY A 23 9.47 -49.53 22.60
N THR A 24 10.72 -49.31 22.16
CA THR A 24 11.06 -48.80 20.83
C THR A 24 11.52 -49.95 19.94
N LEU A 25 10.91 -50.12 18.77
CA LEU A 25 11.47 -51.02 17.76
C LEU A 25 12.84 -50.45 17.38
N PRO A 26 13.91 -51.25 17.30
CA PRO A 26 15.12 -50.79 16.64
C PRO A 26 14.70 -50.34 15.24
N GLY A 27 14.94 -49.07 14.91
CA GLY A 27 14.59 -48.51 13.61
C GLY A 27 15.06 -49.49 12.54
N VAL A 28 14.19 -49.82 11.59
CA VAL A 28 14.51 -50.76 10.52
C VAL A 28 15.83 -50.31 9.91
N THR A 29 16.91 -51.06 10.14
CA THR A 29 18.18 -50.85 9.45
C THR A 29 18.00 -51.35 8.02
N GLY A 30 17.23 -50.60 7.25
CA GLY A 30 16.84 -50.88 5.88
C GLY A 30 16.67 -49.54 5.18
N GLY A 31 17.78 -49.02 4.64
CA GLY A 31 17.82 -47.72 4.01
C GLY A 31 17.18 -47.69 2.61
N LEU A 32 17.65 -46.78 1.78
CA LEU A 32 17.11 -46.52 0.45
C LEU A 32 17.35 -47.71 -0.48
N THR A 33 16.30 -48.29 -1.05
CA THR A 33 16.42 -49.33 -2.07
C THR A 33 16.36 -48.70 -3.46
N VAL A 34 17.32 -49.04 -4.31
CA VAL A 34 17.45 -48.51 -5.67
C VAL A 34 17.29 -49.64 -6.67
N ALA A 35 16.41 -49.45 -7.66
CA ALA A 35 16.13 -50.44 -8.70
C ALA A 35 15.89 -49.77 -10.05
N LEU A 36 16.10 -50.52 -11.14
CA LEU A 36 15.71 -50.04 -12.47
C LEU A 36 14.19 -49.87 -12.52
N SER A 37 13.72 -48.70 -12.91
CA SER A 37 12.28 -48.47 -13.06
C SER A 37 11.74 -49.23 -14.26
N SER A 38 10.54 -49.80 -14.10
CA SER A 38 9.79 -50.40 -15.21
C SER A 38 9.41 -49.39 -16.30
N LEU A 39 9.49 -48.08 -15.99
CA LEU A 39 9.27 -46.98 -16.93
C LEU A 39 10.55 -46.61 -17.72
N THR A 40 11.66 -47.32 -17.51
CA THR A 40 12.87 -47.11 -18.31
C THR A 40 12.57 -47.33 -19.80
N PRO A 41 12.93 -46.39 -20.69
CA PRO A 41 12.68 -46.55 -22.12
C PRO A 41 13.30 -47.83 -22.68
N ALA A 42 12.61 -48.46 -23.64
CA ALA A 42 13.15 -49.60 -24.38
C ALA A 42 14.38 -49.18 -25.21
N ALA A 43 15.22 -50.15 -25.57
CA ALA A 43 16.33 -49.92 -26.51
C ALA A 43 15.78 -49.36 -27.84
N ALA A 44 16.33 -48.22 -28.28
CA ALA A 44 15.83 -47.52 -29.46
C ALA A 44 16.95 -46.76 -30.18
N SER A 45 16.67 -46.40 -31.43
CA SER A 45 17.41 -45.36 -32.14
C SER A 45 16.89 -43.99 -31.71
N ILE A 46 17.79 -43.09 -31.32
CA ILE A 46 17.45 -41.75 -30.83
C ILE A 46 18.07 -40.68 -31.74
N PRO A 47 17.49 -39.47 -31.85
CA PRO A 47 18.13 -38.40 -32.60
C PRO A 47 19.46 -38.00 -31.98
N GLN A 48 20.46 -37.81 -32.83
CA GLN A 48 21.74 -37.20 -32.46
C GLN A 48 21.55 -35.71 -32.14
N ASN A 49 22.36 -35.18 -31.23
CA ASN A 49 22.47 -33.74 -30.92
C ASN A 49 21.19 -33.10 -30.35
N VAL A 50 20.32 -33.89 -29.75
CA VAL A 50 19.09 -33.45 -29.08
C VAL A 50 19.27 -33.51 -27.56
N GLU A 51 18.90 -32.42 -26.87
CA GLU A 51 18.87 -32.38 -25.40
C GLU A 51 17.69 -33.17 -24.84
N ASN A 52 17.75 -33.51 -23.55
CA ASN A 52 16.63 -34.08 -22.82
C ASN A 52 16.05 -35.40 -23.39
N VAL A 53 16.86 -36.25 -24.03
CA VAL A 53 16.44 -37.61 -24.40
C VAL A 53 16.43 -38.47 -23.13
N ASP A 54 15.28 -39.08 -22.80
CA ASP A 54 15.17 -40.02 -21.67
C ASP A 54 16.06 -41.25 -21.93
N PHE A 55 17.04 -41.52 -21.06
CA PHE A 55 17.94 -42.67 -21.17
C PHE A 55 17.60 -43.78 -20.18
N THR A 56 17.37 -43.43 -18.92
CA THR A 56 17.23 -44.41 -17.84
C THR A 56 16.36 -43.85 -16.74
N LYS A 57 15.45 -44.67 -16.22
CA LYS A 57 14.62 -44.32 -15.06
C LYS A 57 14.94 -45.26 -13.92
N ILE A 58 15.22 -44.73 -12.73
CA ILE A 58 15.67 -45.50 -11.57
C ILE A 58 14.74 -45.16 -10.41
N ASP A 59 14.12 -46.18 -9.83
CA ASP A 59 13.24 -46.02 -8.68
C ASP A 59 14.05 -46.06 -7.39
N PHE A 60 13.83 -45.06 -6.55
CA PHE A 60 14.39 -44.90 -5.21
C PHE A 60 13.25 -45.07 -4.22
N THR A 61 13.21 -46.23 -3.55
CA THR A 61 12.17 -46.60 -2.58
C THR A 61 12.70 -46.43 -1.17
N ASN A 62 12.10 -45.51 -0.42
CA ASN A 62 12.35 -45.33 0.99
C ASN A 62 11.39 -46.23 1.78
N GLY A 63 11.91 -47.34 2.34
CA GLY A 63 11.13 -48.26 3.19
C GLY A 63 11.21 -47.92 4.69
N THR A 64 11.67 -46.72 5.03
CA THR A 64 11.74 -46.24 6.42
C THR A 64 10.60 -45.30 6.73
N ASN A 65 10.34 -45.09 8.03
CA ASN A 65 9.32 -44.19 8.55
C ASN A 65 9.79 -42.73 8.68
N VAL A 66 10.94 -42.37 8.12
CA VAL A 66 11.50 -41.01 8.09
C VAL A 66 11.97 -40.67 6.69
N ASP A 67 12.08 -39.39 6.39
CA ASP A 67 12.57 -38.93 5.09
C ASP A 67 14.05 -39.30 4.88
N VAL A 68 14.37 -39.76 3.67
CA VAL A 68 15.75 -40.02 3.25
C VAL A 68 16.19 -38.95 2.25
N VAL A 69 17.34 -38.33 2.51
CA VAL A 69 17.88 -37.26 1.67
C VAL A 69 19.09 -37.77 0.88
N VAL A 70 19.02 -37.67 -0.45
CA VAL A 70 20.11 -38.00 -1.38
C VAL A 70 20.90 -36.73 -1.72
N ASN A 71 22.18 -36.68 -1.36
CA ASN A 71 23.05 -35.52 -1.56
C ASN A 71 23.85 -35.59 -2.86
N THR A 72 24.23 -36.79 -3.27
CA THR A 72 25.05 -36.99 -4.47
C THR A 72 24.64 -38.24 -5.22
N ILE A 73 24.56 -38.12 -6.54
CA ILE A 73 24.38 -39.25 -7.45
C ILE A 73 25.54 -39.24 -8.45
N ARG A 74 26.19 -40.38 -8.66
CA ARG A 74 27.24 -40.51 -9.67
C ARG A 74 26.75 -41.41 -10.81
N ILE A 75 26.74 -40.84 -12.00
CA ILE A 75 26.28 -41.52 -13.21
C ILE A 75 27.48 -42.03 -14.00
N HIS A 76 27.38 -43.28 -14.41
CA HIS A 76 28.35 -43.97 -15.26
C HIS A 76 27.72 -44.26 -16.61
N ARG A 77 28.58 -44.53 -17.60
CA ARG A 77 28.15 -45.08 -18.88
C ARG A 77 28.53 -46.55 -19.02
N THR A 78 27.79 -47.26 -19.85
CA THR A 78 28.14 -48.59 -20.34
C THR A 78 27.82 -48.70 -21.84
N GLY A 79 28.26 -49.79 -22.47
CA GLY A 79 28.15 -50.02 -23.90
C GLY A 79 29.44 -49.73 -24.67
N LEU A 80 29.32 -49.58 -25.98
CA LEU A 80 30.44 -49.47 -26.92
C LEU A 80 30.80 -48.01 -27.27
N GLY A 81 30.02 -47.04 -26.81
CA GLY A 81 30.34 -45.62 -26.99
C GLY A 81 31.49 -45.13 -26.12
N ALA A 82 32.01 -43.93 -26.41
CA ALA A 82 33.06 -43.28 -25.64
C ALA A 82 32.50 -42.26 -24.63
N ASP A 83 33.31 -41.78 -23.68
CA ASP A 83 32.92 -40.71 -22.74
C ASP A 83 32.41 -39.46 -23.49
N GLY A 84 33.07 -39.13 -24.61
CA GLY A 84 32.74 -37.98 -25.45
C GLY A 84 31.47 -38.16 -26.31
N ASP A 85 30.84 -39.33 -26.29
CA ASP A 85 29.56 -39.53 -26.99
C ASP A 85 28.46 -38.71 -26.31
N PHE A 86 28.55 -38.49 -24.99
CA PHE A 86 27.60 -37.68 -24.23
C PHE A 86 28.13 -36.26 -24.02
N THR A 87 27.39 -35.26 -24.51
CA THR A 87 27.76 -33.85 -24.35
C THR A 87 26.94 -33.13 -23.29
N SER A 88 25.86 -33.74 -22.82
CA SER A 88 24.98 -33.25 -21.76
C SER A 88 24.31 -34.45 -21.08
N VAL A 89 24.33 -34.48 -19.75
CA VAL A 89 23.55 -35.41 -18.91
C VAL A 89 22.94 -34.62 -17.76
N THR A 90 21.65 -34.80 -17.55
CA THR A 90 20.88 -34.09 -16.54
C THR A 90 19.96 -35.07 -15.80
N LEU A 91 19.78 -34.84 -14.50
CA LEU A 91 18.93 -35.63 -13.63
C LEU A 91 17.62 -34.90 -13.35
N TYR A 92 16.51 -35.63 -13.30
CA TYR A 92 15.19 -35.07 -13.03
C TYR A 92 14.40 -35.94 -12.03
N ASP A 93 13.64 -35.29 -11.15
CA ASP A 93 12.49 -35.84 -10.42
C ASP A 93 11.23 -35.27 -11.08
N ASN A 94 10.54 -36.08 -11.89
CA ASN A 94 9.47 -35.62 -12.78
C ASN A 94 9.95 -34.43 -13.65
N ALA A 95 9.36 -33.24 -13.47
CA ALA A 95 9.75 -32.03 -14.18
C ALA A 95 10.91 -31.27 -13.50
N THR A 96 11.21 -31.56 -12.23
CA THR A 96 12.19 -30.83 -11.43
C THR A 96 13.61 -31.31 -11.72
N LYS A 97 14.48 -30.40 -12.14
CA LYS A 97 15.90 -30.68 -12.40
C LYS A 97 16.65 -30.89 -11.08
N LEU A 98 17.44 -31.97 -10.99
CA LEU A 98 18.24 -32.32 -9.83
C LEU A 98 19.72 -31.98 -10.08
N GLY A 99 20.16 -30.84 -9.55
CA GLY A 99 21.53 -30.35 -9.74
C GLY A 99 21.81 -29.83 -11.16
N ASN A 100 23.08 -29.55 -11.44
CA ASN A 100 23.49 -28.97 -12.71
C ASN A 100 23.73 -30.03 -13.79
N THR A 101 23.42 -29.69 -15.04
CA THR A 101 23.77 -30.46 -16.23
C THR A 101 25.29 -30.69 -16.29
N ARG A 102 25.70 -31.90 -16.65
CA ARG A 102 27.12 -32.29 -16.80
C ARG A 102 27.46 -32.51 -18.25
N THR A 103 28.59 -31.97 -18.69
CA THR A 103 29.03 -32.00 -20.09
C THR A 103 30.19 -32.95 -20.37
N SER A 104 30.79 -33.53 -19.33
CA SER A 104 31.92 -34.46 -19.46
C SER A 104 32.01 -35.43 -18.28
N PHE A 105 32.54 -36.62 -18.57
CA PHE A 105 32.95 -37.59 -17.56
C PHE A 105 34.32 -37.19 -16.98
N ASN A 106 34.57 -37.52 -15.71
CA ASN A 106 35.89 -37.36 -15.12
C ASN A 106 36.85 -38.51 -15.52
N SER A 107 38.10 -38.46 -15.03
CA SER A 107 39.11 -39.50 -15.27
C SER A 107 38.76 -40.90 -14.74
N ALA A 108 37.72 -41.02 -13.92
CA ALA A 108 37.17 -42.27 -13.43
C ALA A 108 35.90 -42.70 -14.20
N HIS A 109 35.65 -42.12 -15.38
CA HIS A 109 34.52 -42.43 -16.26
C HIS A 109 33.13 -42.25 -15.61
N LYS A 110 33.01 -41.27 -14.68
CA LYS A 110 31.73 -40.93 -14.04
C LYS A 110 31.45 -39.43 -14.01
N MET A 111 30.17 -39.08 -14.00
CA MET A 111 29.65 -37.72 -13.79
C MET A 111 29.11 -37.61 -12.36
N VAL A 112 29.52 -36.57 -11.63
CA VAL A 112 29.11 -36.37 -10.22
C VAL A 112 28.05 -35.28 -10.13
N PHE A 113 26.86 -35.62 -9.69
CA PHE A 113 25.75 -34.68 -9.47
C PHE A 113 25.62 -34.39 -7.98
N ASN A 114 25.98 -33.18 -7.58
CA ASN A 114 25.72 -32.69 -6.23
C ASN A 114 24.35 -32.00 -6.23
N ILE A 115 23.46 -32.43 -5.35
CA ILE A 115 22.11 -31.90 -5.25
C ILE A 115 22.10 -30.93 -4.06
N SER A 116 22.12 -29.62 -4.36
CA SER A 116 22.04 -28.58 -3.33
C SER A 116 20.72 -28.69 -2.57
N GLY A 117 20.75 -28.66 -1.23
CA GLY A 117 19.58 -28.91 -0.39
C GLY A 117 19.18 -30.38 -0.25
N GLY A 118 19.74 -31.27 -1.08
CA GLY A 118 19.43 -32.69 -1.11
C GLY A 118 18.12 -33.03 -1.82
N TRP A 119 18.05 -34.23 -2.41
CA TRP A 119 16.82 -34.77 -3.00
C TRP A 119 16.11 -35.67 -1.99
N THR A 120 15.00 -35.17 -1.44
CA THR A 120 14.23 -35.87 -0.41
C THR A 120 13.29 -36.90 -1.01
N ILE A 121 13.40 -38.13 -0.50
CA ILE A 121 12.49 -39.25 -0.74
C ILE A 121 11.66 -39.44 0.55
N PRO A 122 10.37 -39.04 0.56
CA PRO A 122 9.55 -39.13 1.76
C PRO A 122 9.44 -40.55 2.32
N ALA A 123 9.17 -40.67 3.62
CA ALA A 123 8.92 -41.96 4.29
C ALA A 123 7.89 -42.82 3.54
N ASP A 124 8.16 -44.13 3.42
CA ASP A 124 7.29 -45.12 2.77
C ASP A 124 6.88 -44.78 1.32
N THR A 125 7.66 -43.96 0.61
CA THR A 125 7.40 -43.60 -0.79
C THR A 125 8.48 -44.09 -1.75
N THR A 126 8.14 -44.10 -3.04
CA THR A 126 9.09 -44.28 -4.13
C THR A 126 9.09 -43.04 -5.01
N LYS A 127 10.28 -42.53 -5.33
CA LYS A 127 10.46 -41.53 -6.39
C LYS A 127 11.31 -42.09 -7.52
N THR A 128 11.06 -41.61 -8.73
CA THR A 128 11.77 -42.04 -9.93
C THR A 128 12.74 -40.97 -10.39
N LEU A 129 14.03 -41.29 -10.36
CA LEU A 129 15.09 -40.50 -11.00
C LEU A 129 15.04 -40.75 -12.51
N THR A 130 14.89 -39.70 -13.31
CA THR A 130 15.05 -39.76 -14.76
C THR A 130 16.40 -39.19 -15.17
N ILE A 131 17.22 -40.02 -15.81
CA ILE A 131 18.48 -39.62 -16.42
C ILE A 131 18.18 -39.25 -17.88
N LYS A 132 18.32 -37.97 -18.22
CA LYS A 132 18.22 -37.49 -19.60
C LYS A 132 19.60 -37.13 -20.13
N ALA A 133 19.85 -37.35 -21.42
CA ALA A 133 21.14 -37.05 -22.02
C ALA A 133 21.06 -36.63 -23.49
N LYS A 134 22.14 -36.03 -23.97
CA LYS A 134 22.39 -35.72 -25.38
C LYS A 134 23.56 -36.56 -25.88
N VAL A 135 23.33 -37.26 -26.99
CA VAL A 135 24.37 -38.05 -27.66
C VAL A 135 24.78 -37.39 -28.97
N ASN A 136 26.09 -37.21 -29.16
CA ASN A 136 26.67 -36.60 -30.35
C ASN A 136 27.32 -37.62 -31.29
N ALA A 137 27.56 -38.86 -30.90
CA ALA A 137 28.16 -39.87 -31.77
C ALA A 137 27.09 -40.81 -32.35
N THR A 138 27.05 -40.97 -33.67
CA THR A 138 26.17 -41.95 -34.34
C THR A 138 26.78 -43.34 -34.37
N GLY A 139 25.94 -44.37 -34.35
CA GLY A 139 26.37 -45.75 -34.60
C GLY A 139 27.10 -46.42 -33.42
N THR A 140 27.12 -45.79 -32.25
CA THR A 140 27.55 -46.39 -30.98
C THR A 140 26.35 -46.81 -30.14
N TYR A 141 26.55 -47.76 -29.24
CA TYR A 141 25.54 -48.22 -28.28
C TYR A 141 25.88 -47.68 -26.89
N ASN A 142 24.99 -46.88 -26.34
CA ASN A 142 25.21 -46.07 -25.16
C ASN A 142 24.11 -46.33 -24.13
N ALA A 143 24.47 -46.51 -22.87
CA ALA A 143 23.53 -46.55 -21.75
C ALA A 143 24.12 -45.82 -20.54
N LEU A 144 23.26 -45.25 -19.70
CA LEU A 144 23.62 -44.55 -18.48
C LEU A 144 23.03 -45.27 -17.26
N GLY A 145 23.62 -45.05 -16.09
CA GLY A 145 23.16 -45.71 -14.88
C GLY A 145 24.06 -45.48 -13.67
N ILE A 146 23.80 -46.26 -12.63
CA ILE A 146 24.51 -46.23 -11.36
C ILE A 146 25.26 -47.56 -11.20
N ALA A 147 26.59 -47.50 -11.07
CA ALA A 147 27.43 -48.70 -11.10
C ALA A 147 27.50 -49.41 -9.73
N SER A 148 27.42 -48.66 -8.63
CA SER A 148 27.57 -49.17 -7.26
C SER A 148 26.63 -48.43 -6.29
N SER A 149 26.31 -49.05 -5.14
CA SER A 149 25.61 -48.38 -4.04
C SER A 149 26.36 -47.13 -3.54
N ASP A 150 27.69 -47.13 -3.60
CA ASP A 150 28.54 -45.99 -3.18
C ASP A 150 28.37 -44.75 -4.07
N ASP A 151 27.80 -44.92 -5.27
CA ASP A 151 27.51 -43.83 -6.18
C ASP A 151 26.23 -43.06 -5.83
N VAL A 152 25.47 -43.53 -4.84
CA VAL A 152 24.37 -42.80 -4.21
C VAL A 152 24.80 -42.43 -2.80
N VAL A 153 25.01 -41.15 -2.54
CA VAL A 153 25.43 -40.65 -1.22
C VAL A 153 24.24 -40.03 -0.52
N LEU A 154 23.87 -40.62 0.61
CA LEU A 154 22.79 -40.11 1.48
C LEU A 154 23.33 -39.14 2.52
N ALA A 155 22.45 -38.34 3.11
CA ALA A 155 22.77 -37.60 4.33
C ALA A 155 23.01 -38.56 5.52
N SER A 156 22.21 -39.63 5.61
CA SER A 156 22.34 -40.72 6.58
C SER A 156 21.67 -41.99 6.05
N GLY A 157 22.00 -43.14 6.65
CA GLY A 157 21.45 -44.45 6.26
C GLY A 157 22.32 -45.22 5.26
N THR A 158 21.76 -46.27 4.67
CA THR A 158 22.44 -47.16 3.72
C THR A 158 21.69 -47.20 2.40
N VAL A 159 22.40 -47.52 1.31
CA VAL A 159 21.81 -47.75 -0.01
C VAL A 159 21.90 -49.24 -0.32
N SER A 160 20.80 -49.83 -0.76
CA SER A 160 20.73 -51.23 -1.18
C SER A 160 20.09 -51.35 -2.56
N GLY A 161 20.31 -52.47 -3.24
CA GLY A 161 19.85 -52.69 -4.61
C GLY A 161 20.69 -53.72 -5.34
N SER A 162 20.26 -54.09 -6.54
CA SER A 162 21.00 -55.00 -7.42
C SER A 162 21.84 -54.19 -8.41
N PHE A 163 23.04 -53.78 -7.98
CA PHE A 163 24.00 -53.06 -8.82
C PHE A 163 24.83 -54.00 -9.73
N PRO A 164 25.25 -53.56 -10.93
CA PRO A 164 25.01 -52.23 -11.50
C PRO A 164 23.59 -52.06 -12.08
N ILE A 165 23.05 -50.85 -11.99
CA ILE A 165 21.72 -50.48 -12.50
C ILE A 165 21.92 -49.60 -13.72
N TYR A 166 21.75 -50.17 -14.91
CA TYR A 166 21.83 -49.46 -16.19
C TYR A 166 20.51 -49.55 -16.93
N GLY A 167 20.17 -48.50 -17.69
CA GLY A 167 19.09 -48.57 -18.65
C GLY A 167 19.45 -49.39 -19.88
N ASN A 168 18.49 -49.46 -20.81
CA ASN A 168 18.68 -50.14 -22.07
C ASN A 168 19.66 -49.35 -22.97
N GLN A 169 20.40 -50.05 -23.83
CA GLN A 169 21.31 -49.40 -24.79
C GLN A 169 20.52 -48.66 -25.87
N MET A 170 20.89 -47.41 -26.12
CA MET A 170 20.37 -46.57 -27.19
C MET A 170 21.47 -46.28 -28.22
N SER A 171 21.07 -46.05 -29.47
CA SER A 171 22.01 -45.68 -30.53
C SER A 171 21.56 -44.40 -31.23
N ALA A 172 22.42 -43.40 -31.29
CA ALA A 172 22.07 -42.16 -31.95
C ALA A 172 22.11 -42.31 -33.47
N VAL A 173 21.13 -41.72 -34.14
CA VAL A 173 21.00 -41.64 -35.59
C VAL A 173 20.88 -40.19 -36.03
N ASN A 174 21.47 -39.87 -37.16
CA ASN A 174 21.27 -38.58 -37.81
C ASN A 174 19.93 -38.61 -38.55
N ILE A 175 19.04 -37.66 -38.24
CA ILE A 175 17.71 -37.54 -38.84
C ILE A 175 17.69 -36.26 -39.67
N ALA A 176 17.65 -36.40 -41.00
CA ALA A 176 17.73 -35.27 -41.93
C ALA A 176 16.52 -34.33 -41.91
N ASP A 177 15.36 -34.83 -41.45
CA ASP A 177 14.10 -34.08 -41.37
C ASP A 177 13.69 -33.77 -39.93
N LEU A 178 14.63 -33.81 -38.97
CA LEU A 178 14.37 -33.37 -37.60
C LEU A 178 14.18 -31.85 -37.56
N GLY A 179 13.15 -31.40 -36.86
CA GLY A 179 12.91 -29.98 -36.59
C GLY A 179 14.01 -29.35 -35.75
N ALA A 180 14.06 -28.02 -35.70
CA ALA A 180 14.93 -27.26 -34.79
C ALA A 180 14.27 -25.94 -34.42
N VAL A 181 14.48 -25.50 -33.18
CA VAL A 181 13.92 -24.25 -32.66
C VAL A 181 15.00 -23.22 -32.41
N LYS A 182 14.73 -21.99 -32.82
CA LYS A 182 15.50 -20.81 -32.42
C LYS A 182 14.70 -20.02 -31.39
N VAL A 183 15.31 -19.74 -30.25
CA VAL A 183 14.78 -18.87 -29.20
C VAL A 183 15.48 -17.53 -29.34
N THR A 184 14.72 -16.45 -29.52
CA THR A 184 15.29 -15.12 -29.70
C THR A 184 14.69 -14.15 -28.71
N GLY A 185 15.53 -13.42 -27.97
CA GLY A 185 15.07 -12.30 -27.16
C GLY A 185 14.62 -11.20 -28.09
N GLU A 186 13.39 -10.78 -27.93
CA GLU A 186 12.80 -9.79 -28.81
C GLU A 186 13.03 -8.41 -28.21
N SER A 187 13.44 -7.45 -29.05
CA SER A 187 13.89 -6.16 -28.57
C SER A 187 12.80 -5.41 -27.80
N THR A 188 13.19 -4.94 -26.63
CA THR A 188 12.39 -4.14 -25.71
C THR A 188 13.31 -3.15 -25.00
N THR A 189 12.75 -2.03 -24.57
CA THR A 189 13.50 -1.05 -23.78
C THR A 189 13.49 -1.47 -22.31
N ASP A 190 14.62 -1.31 -21.62
CA ASP A 190 14.68 -1.37 -20.16
C ASP A 190 13.64 -0.43 -19.54
N GLN A 191 13.18 -0.78 -18.35
CA GLN A 191 12.11 -0.05 -17.67
C GLN A 191 12.38 0.08 -16.18
N THR A 192 11.88 1.18 -15.61
CA THR A 192 11.79 1.36 -14.16
C THR A 192 10.33 1.24 -13.77
N LYS A 193 10.06 0.45 -12.73
CA LYS A 193 8.71 0.20 -12.23
C LYS A 193 8.72 0.29 -10.72
N LYS A 194 7.74 1.02 -10.17
CA LYS A 194 7.56 1.13 -8.73
C LYS A 194 7.07 -0.20 -8.16
N ILE A 195 7.41 -0.48 -6.91
CA ILE A 195 6.73 -1.52 -6.13
C ILE A 195 5.20 -1.26 -6.20
N GLY A 196 4.42 -2.34 -6.24
CA GLY A 196 2.96 -2.28 -6.38
C GLY A 196 2.47 -2.24 -7.82
N ALA A 197 3.36 -2.07 -8.79
CA ALA A 197 3.01 -2.18 -10.20
C ALA A 197 2.58 -3.63 -10.55
N THR A 198 1.35 -3.77 -11.04
CA THR A 198 0.78 -5.06 -11.47
C THR A 198 0.83 -5.22 -12.99
N GLY A 199 0.87 -6.48 -13.46
CA GLY A 199 0.83 -6.80 -14.89
C GLY A 199 2.00 -6.21 -15.68
N VAL A 200 3.18 -6.16 -15.07
CA VAL A 200 4.41 -5.66 -15.71
C VAL A 200 4.93 -6.71 -16.69
N GLN A 201 5.27 -6.31 -17.92
CA GLN A 201 5.94 -7.21 -18.87
C GLN A 201 7.42 -7.34 -18.48
N LEU A 202 7.83 -8.54 -18.05
CA LEU A 202 9.16 -8.84 -17.49
C LEU A 202 10.09 -9.55 -18.48
N ALA A 203 9.55 -10.15 -19.55
CA ALA A 203 10.34 -10.68 -20.65
C ALA A 203 9.55 -10.70 -21.96
N TYR A 204 10.26 -10.64 -23.09
CA TYR A 204 9.69 -10.80 -24.42
C TYR A 204 10.64 -11.60 -25.31
N PHE A 205 10.16 -12.72 -25.86
CA PHE A 205 10.97 -13.60 -26.69
C PHE A 205 10.11 -14.31 -27.73
N SER A 206 10.75 -14.93 -28.71
CA SER A 206 10.09 -15.72 -29.74
C SER A 206 10.66 -17.12 -29.86
N LEU A 207 9.83 -18.01 -30.39
CA LEU A 207 10.18 -19.39 -30.73
C LEU A 207 9.94 -19.59 -32.22
N GLU A 208 10.99 -19.83 -32.98
CA GLU A 208 10.95 -20.01 -34.44
C GLU A 208 11.35 -21.43 -34.84
N GLU A 209 10.50 -22.11 -35.59
CA GLU A 209 10.85 -23.37 -36.26
C GLU A 209 11.67 -23.05 -37.51
N THR A 210 12.92 -23.49 -37.56
CA THR A 210 13.91 -23.00 -38.55
C THR A 210 14.14 -23.92 -39.74
N THR A 211 13.62 -25.15 -39.72
CA THR A 211 13.96 -26.20 -40.70
C THR A 211 12.88 -26.41 -41.77
N GLY A 212 11.63 -26.03 -41.48
CA GLY A 212 10.46 -26.26 -42.34
C GLY A 212 10.02 -27.72 -42.42
N LYS A 213 10.48 -28.58 -41.50
CA LYS A 213 10.33 -30.04 -41.58
C LYS A 213 9.11 -30.59 -40.84
N GLU A 214 8.91 -30.15 -39.61
CA GLU A 214 7.81 -30.59 -38.77
C GLU A 214 7.26 -29.43 -37.94
N ASN A 215 6.05 -29.61 -37.40
CA ASN A 215 5.56 -28.73 -36.36
C ASN A 215 6.25 -29.08 -35.04
N LEU A 216 6.34 -28.10 -34.15
CA LEU A 216 6.89 -28.26 -32.83
C LEU A 216 5.83 -28.00 -31.77
N THR A 217 6.00 -28.61 -30.60
CA THR A 217 5.10 -28.49 -29.47
C THR A 217 5.89 -28.14 -28.21
N LEU A 218 5.66 -26.94 -27.66
CA LEU A 218 6.26 -26.49 -26.40
C LEU A 218 5.47 -27.06 -25.22
N ASN A 219 6.16 -27.85 -24.39
CA ASN A 219 5.61 -28.48 -23.19
C ASN A 219 6.09 -27.83 -21.90
N ARG A 220 7.30 -27.26 -21.87
CA ARG A 220 7.85 -26.64 -20.67
C ARG A 220 8.91 -25.61 -21.03
N ILE A 221 8.99 -24.53 -20.27
CA ILE A 221 10.11 -23.60 -20.29
C ILE A 221 10.45 -23.11 -18.89
N THR A 222 11.73 -23.10 -18.57
CA THR A 222 12.29 -22.56 -17.33
C THR A 222 13.19 -21.39 -17.67
N LEU A 223 12.92 -20.23 -17.05
CA LEU A 223 13.73 -19.02 -17.20
C LEU A 223 14.42 -18.71 -15.88
N LYS A 224 15.60 -18.10 -15.97
CA LYS A 224 16.36 -17.64 -14.81
C LYS A 224 16.32 -16.12 -14.74
N ASN A 225 16.04 -15.57 -13.57
CA ASN A 225 16.35 -14.20 -13.21
C ASN A 225 17.87 -14.02 -13.11
N ILE A 226 18.45 -13.22 -14.01
CA ILE A 226 19.87 -12.84 -13.99
C ILE A 226 20.07 -11.53 -13.22
N GLY A 227 18.98 -10.82 -12.91
CA GLY A 227 18.98 -9.63 -12.07
C GLY A 227 19.28 -9.92 -10.60
N THR A 228 19.16 -8.89 -9.77
CA THR A 228 19.52 -8.92 -8.35
C THR A 228 18.33 -9.07 -7.40
N ALA A 229 17.11 -9.01 -7.92
CA ALA A 229 15.90 -9.14 -7.12
C ALA A 229 15.77 -10.55 -6.53
N LYS A 230 15.29 -10.63 -5.27
CA LYS A 230 15.02 -11.90 -4.59
C LYS A 230 13.79 -12.60 -5.19
N ASP A 231 13.65 -13.89 -4.91
CA ASP A 231 12.50 -14.70 -5.35
C ASP A 231 11.14 -14.09 -4.98
N THR A 232 11.05 -13.36 -3.86
CA THR A 232 9.82 -12.74 -3.35
C THR A 232 9.50 -11.37 -3.95
N ALA A 233 10.42 -10.80 -4.74
CA ALA A 233 10.24 -9.47 -5.31
C ALA A 233 9.14 -9.43 -6.40
N ILE A 234 8.93 -10.55 -7.08
CA ILE A 234 7.92 -10.70 -8.13
C ILE A 234 6.98 -11.86 -7.78
N ASP A 235 5.67 -11.61 -7.89
CA ASP A 235 4.64 -12.64 -7.76
C ASP A 235 3.69 -12.64 -8.96
N ASN A 236 2.71 -13.55 -8.98
CA ASN A 236 1.68 -13.67 -10.01
C ASN A 236 2.28 -13.72 -11.43
N ILE A 237 3.25 -14.62 -11.64
CA ILE A 237 4.01 -14.64 -12.90
C ILE A 237 3.28 -15.51 -13.94
N TYR A 238 2.99 -14.95 -15.11
CA TYR A 238 2.27 -15.61 -16.21
C TYR A 238 3.08 -15.61 -17.50
N LEU A 239 2.98 -16.70 -18.26
CA LEU A 239 3.42 -16.77 -19.65
C LEU A 239 2.22 -16.52 -20.57
N LYS A 240 2.31 -15.52 -21.45
CA LYS A 240 1.24 -15.14 -22.37
C LYS A 240 1.65 -15.28 -23.83
N HIS A 241 0.68 -15.67 -24.66
CA HIS A 241 0.74 -15.60 -26.12
C HIS A 241 -0.34 -14.64 -26.63
N GLY A 242 0.09 -13.48 -27.14
CA GLY A 242 -0.81 -12.37 -27.41
C GLY A 242 -1.51 -11.89 -26.12
N THR A 243 -2.84 -11.94 -26.08
CA THR A 243 -3.63 -11.64 -24.88
C THR A 243 -4.00 -12.89 -24.07
N THR A 244 -3.65 -14.09 -24.54
CA THR A 244 -4.03 -15.36 -23.92
C THR A 244 -2.98 -15.79 -22.92
N GLU A 245 -3.39 -16.15 -21.71
CA GLU A 245 -2.53 -16.77 -20.71
C GLU A 245 -2.34 -18.25 -21.05
N LEU A 246 -1.08 -18.68 -21.23
CA LEU A 246 -0.73 -20.06 -21.53
C LEU A 246 -0.41 -20.86 -20.26
N ALA A 247 0.24 -20.22 -19.28
CA ALA A 247 0.61 -20.83 -18.01
C ALA A 247 0.75 -19.75 -16.91
N GLY A 248 0.62 -20.18 -15.66
CA GLY A 248 0.66 -19.33 -14.46
C GLY A 248 -0.61 -19.41 -13.61
N PRO A 249 -0.63 -18.74 -12.44
CA PRO A 249 0.51 -18.04 -11.84
C PRO A 249 1.59 -19.02 -11.38
N VAL A 250 2.85 -18.62 -11.52
CA VAL A 250 4.01 -19.27 -10.89
C VAL A 250 4.78 -18.26 -10.05
N SER A 251 5.61 -18.74 -9.13
CA SER A 251 6.50 -17.92 -8.33
C SER A 251 7.96 -18.29 -8.62
N MET A 252 8.88 -17.37 -8.32
CA MET A 252 10.31 -17.62 -8.47
C MET A 252 10.82 -18.54 -7.36
N SER A 253 11.77 -19.43 -7.68
CA SER A 253 12.48 -20.25 -6.72
C SER A 253 13.94 -20.45 -7.14
N ASN A 254 14.86 -20.02 -6.28
CA ASN A 254 16.29 -19.98 -6.53
C ASN A 254 16.64 -19.26 -7.83
N ASP A 255 16.03 -18.09 -8.07
CA ASP A 255 16.10 -17.30 -9.30
C ASP A 255 15.39 -17.92 -10.52
N TYR A 256 14.71 -19.07 -10.41
CA TYR A 256 14.08 -19.71 -11.57
C TYR A 256 12.55 -19.60 -11.54
N ILE A 257 11.96 -19.40 -12.70
CA ILE A 257 10.52 -19.58 -12.95
C ILE A 257 10.34 -20.72 -13.95
N THR A 258 9.38 -21.62 -13.71
CA THR A 258 9.11 -22.76 -14.61
C THR A 258 7.65 -22.78 -15.00
N PHE A 259 7.38 -22.71 -16.30
CA PHE A 259 6.04 -22.88 -16.86
C PHE A 259 5.89 -24.30 -17.40
N ASP A 260 4.92 -25.04 -16.87
CA ASP A 260 4.48 -26.34 -17.38
C ASP A 260 3.25 -26.15 -18.26
N LEU A 261 3.40 -26.46 -19.56
CA LEU A 261 2.36 -26.39 -20.57
C LEU A 261 1.90 -27.80 -21.01
N SER A 262 2.34 -28.87 -20.35
CA SER A 262 2.05 -30.25 -20.77
C SER A 262 0.55 -30.56 -20.90
N ALA A 263 -0.30 -29.89 -20.12
CA ALA A 263 -1.76 -30.00 -20.21
C ALA A 263 -2.36 -29.23 -21.41
N ASN A 264 -1.75 -28.10 -21.79
CA ASN A 264 -2.21 -27.22 -22.88
C ASN A 264 -1.01 -26.69 -23.67
N PRO A 265 -0.34 -27.54 -24.45
CA PRO A 265 0.93 -27.18 -25.05
C PRO A 265 0.75 -26.19 -26.21
N LEU A 266 1.77 -25.37 -26.44
CA LEU A 266 1.76 -24.42 -27.56
C LEU A 266 2.34 -25.08 -28.81
N SER A 267 1.57 -25.13 -29.89
CA SER A 267 2.03 -25.61 -31.19
C SER A 267 2.66 -24.47 -32.01
N ILE A 268 3.85 -24.71 -32.52
CA ILE A 268 4.59 -23.87 -33.46
C ILE A 268 4.53 -24.60 -34.81
N LYS A 269 3.90 -23.98 -35.81
CA LYS A 269 3.82 -24.58 -37.15
C LYS A 269 5.21 -24.64 -37.78
N LYS A 270 5.42 -25.58 -38.71
CA LYS A 270 6.61 -25.59 -39.57
C LYS A 270 6.86 -24.22 -40.22
N SER A 271 8.11 -23.76 -40.21
CA SER A 271 8.51 -22.40 -40.62
C SER A 271 7.73 -21.27 -39.92
N GLY A 272 7.09 -21.58 -38.80
CA GLY A 272 6.31 -20.67 -37.98
C GLY A 272 7.16 -20.04 -36.89
N LYS A 273 6.69 -18.88 -36.42
CA LYS A 273 7.32 -18.12 -35.36
C LYS A 273 6.25 -17.62 -34.40
N GLU A 274 6.35 -18.01 -33.15
CA GLU A 274 5.41 -17.64 -32.08
C GLU A 274 6.07 -16.66 -31.11
N TYR A 275 5.31 -15.69 -30.60
CA TYR A 275 5.80 -14.63 -29.73
C TYR A 275 5.23 -14.78 -28.32
N LEU A 276 6.09 -14.75 -27.32
CA LEU A 276 5.77 -15.02 -25.92
C LEU A 276 6.23 -13.89 -25.01
N LYS A 277 5.41 -13.61 -24.00
CA LYS A 277 5.68 -12.58 -23.00
C LYS A 277 5.53 -13.15 -21.60
N VAL A 278 6.42 -12.73 -20.70
CA VAL A 278 6.27 -12.99 -19.27
C VAL A 278 5.72 -11.73 -18.62
N TYR A 279 4.69 -11.90 -17.80
CA TYR A 279 4.08 -10.84 -17.00
C TYR A 279 4.17 -11.19 -15.53
N GLY A 280 4.29 -10.21 -14.64
CA GLY A 280 4.25 -10.40 -13.19
C GLY A 280 3.96 -9.11 -12.44
N ASP A 281 3.73 -9.23 -11.14
CA ASP A 281 3.46 -8.12 -10.23
C ASP A 281 4.70 -7.86 -9.35
N ILE A 282 5.04 -6.59 -9.13
CA ILE A 282 6.19 -6.19 -8.31
C ILE A 282 5.73 -5.99 -6.87
N MET A 283 6.29 -6.79 -5.97
CA MET A 283 5.87 -6.87 -4.57
C MET A 283 6.84 -6.20 -3.59
N ASP A 284 8.14 -6.23 -3.91
CA ASP A 284 9.26 -5.79 -3.08
C ASP A 284 10.48 -5.59 -4.00
N GLY A 285 11.55 -5.00 -3.47
CA GLY A 285 12.90 -5.18 -4.01
C GLY A 285 13.49 -3.86 -4.45
N ASP A 286 13.28 -2.80 -3.68
CA ASP A 286 13.75 -1.46 -4.03
C ASP A 286 15.26 -1.45 -4.39
N GLY A 287 15.58 -0.77 -5.50
CA GLY A 287 16.92 -0.70 -6.06
C GLY A 287 17.44 -2.00 -6.68
N THR A 288 16.64 -3.07 -6.77
CA THR A 288 17.02 -4.33 -7.40
C THR A 288 16.50 -4.45 -8.85
N THR A 289 16.92 -5.50 -9.55
CA THR A 289 16.59 -5.70 -10.97
C THR A 289 16.04 -7.10 -11.23
N VAL A 290 15.14 -7.20 -12.20
CA VAL A 290 14.63 -8.46 -12.73
C VAL A 290 14.94 -8.52 -14.23
N GLU A 291 15.54 -9.64 -14.66
CA GLU A 291 15.82 -9.93 -16.07
C GLU A 291 15.71 -11.44 -16.29
N PHE A 292 14.68 -11.91 -17.00
CA PHE A 292 14.49 -13.35 -17.24
C PHE A 292 15.07 -13.80 -18.58
N ASN A 293 15.99 -14.77 -18.51
CA ASN A 293 16.68 -15.35 -19.68
C ASN A 293 16.60 -16.89 -19.68
N LEU A 294 16.75 -17.50 -20.86
CA LEU A 294 16.85 -18.95 -21.01
C LEU A 294 18.29 -19.40 -20.76
N ARG A 295 18.59 -19.89 -19.55
CA ARG A 295 19.96 -20.14 -19.11
C ARG A 295 20.66 -21.32 -19.79
N TYR A 296 19.94 -22.39 -20.11
CA TYR A 296 20.48 -23.57 -20.80
C TYR A 296 19.47 -24.16 -21.80
N ASP A 297 19.97 -24.82 -22.84
CA ASP A 297 19.15 -25.55 -23.81
C ASP A 297 18.30 -26.67 -23.15
N THR A 298 18.75 -27.20 -22.01
CA THR A 298 18.01 -28.20 -21.22
C THR A 298 16.79 -27.63 -20.50
N ASP A 299 16.70 -26.31 -20.38
CA ASP A 299 15.67 -25.63 -19.59
C ASP A 299 14.40 -25.38 -20.42
N ILE A 300 14.37 -25.83 -21.68
CA ILE A 300 13.19 -25.81 -22.55
C ILE A 300 12.89 -27.22 -23.07
N GLU A 301 11.62 -27.57 -23.17
CA GLU A 301 11.12 -28.84 -23.71
C GLU A 301 10.17 -28.56 -24.88
N ILE A 302 10.72 -28.68 -26.09
CA ILE A 302 10.00 -28.51 -27.35
C ILE A 302 10.19 -29.79 -28.16
N VAL A 303 9.08 -30.46 -28.43
CA VAL A 303 9.04 -31.78 -29.09
C VAL A 303 8.58 -31.63 -30.53
N GLY A 304 9.24 -32.33 -31.45
CA GLY A 304 8.81 -32.44 -32.84
C GLY A 304 7.64 -33.42 -32.98
N ASP A 305 6.59 -33.01 -33.69
CA ASP A 305 5.34 -33.78 -33.84
C ASP A 305 5.51 -35.07 -34.66
N VAL A 306 6.59 -35.21 -35.45
CA VAL A 306 6.82 -36.39 -36.31
C VAL A 306 7.54 -37.49 -35.56
N TYR A 307 8.62 -37.15 -34.85
CA TYR A 307 9.50 -38.14 -34.21
C TYR A 307 9.27 -38.28 -32.71
N GLY A 308 8.57 -37.34 -32.05
CA GLY A 308 8.27 -37.42 -30.62
C GLY A 308 9.48 -37.20 -29.70
N TYR A 309 10.55 -36.61 -30.23
CA TYR A 309 11.74 -36.22 -29.47
C TYR A 309 11.84 -34.71 -29.37
N ASN A 310 12.60 -34.25 -28.37
CA ASN A 310 13.03 -32.86 -28.33
C ASN A 310 13.77 -32.47 -29.62
N VAL A 311 13.78 -31.19 -29.93
CA VAL A 311 14.53 -30.66 -31.08
C VAL A 311 15.77 -29.89 -30.63
N PRO A 312 16.80 -29.75 -31.48
CA PRO A 312 17.93 -28.87 -31.19
C PRO A 312 17.45 -27.43 -30.95
N VAL A 313 18.03 -26.80 -29.93
CA VAL A 313 17.72 -25.42 -29.53
C VAL A 313 18.89 -24.53 -29.91
N THR A 314 18.60 -23.38 -30.53
CA THR A 314 19.56 -22.29 -30.72
C THR A 314 19.06 -21.10 -29.92
N ARG A 315 19.88 -20.55 -29.02
CA ARG A 315 19.59 -19.32 -28.28
C ARG A 315 20.28 -18.15 -28.97
N ASP A 316 19.56 -17.05 -29.15
CA ASP A 316 20.04 -15.84 -29.83
C ASP A 316 19.55 -14.60 -29.07
N ASN A 317 20.47 -13.92 -28.37
CA ASN A 317 20.17 -12.78 -27.51
C ASN A 317 19.07 -13.09 -26.48
N PHE A 318 19.16 -14.19 -25.73
CA PHE A 318 18.22 -14.49 -24.63
C PHE A 318 18.83 -15.38 -23.55
N ASP A 319 20.14 -15.27 -23.33
CA ASP A 319 20.88 -16.15 -22.42
C ASP A 319 21.97 -15.50 -21.57
N GLU A 320 22.30 -14.24 -21.86
CA GLU A 320 23.25 -13.41 -21.12
C GLU A 320 22.59 -12.12 -20.62
N ALA A 321 23.20 -11.47 -19.63
CA ALA A 321 22.66 -10.23 -19.05
C ALA A 321 22.61 -9.11 -20.10
N GLY A 322 21.53 -8.33 -20.09
CA GLY A 322 21.25 -7.26 -21.06
C GLY A 322 20.66 -7.74 -22.39
N GLU A 323 20.27 -9.01 -22.49
CA GLU A 323 19.65 -9.58 -23.70
C GLU A 323 18.12 -9.71 -23.60
N SER A 324 17.54 -9.37 -22.44
CA SER A 324 16.09 -9.32 -22.18
C SER A 324 15.70 -7.97 -21.59
N ILE A 325 14.44 -7.82 -21.14
CA ILE A 325 13.99 -6.62 -20.43
C ILE A 325 14.67 -6.56 -19.08
N THR A 326 15.51 -5.55 -18.84
CA THR A 326 15.91 -5.21 -17.47
C THR A 326 14.81 -4.36 -16.84
N THR A 327 14.13 -4.89 -15.82
CA THR A 327 13.19 -4.15 -15.00
C THR A 327 13.86 -3.73 -13.71
N THR A 328 14.17 -2.44 -13.56
CA THR A 328 14.63 -1.86 -12.29
C THR A 328 13.42 -1.59 -11.41
N ILE A 329 13.47 -2.10 -10.18
CA ILE A 329 12.44 -1.89 -9.17
C ILE A 329 12.79 -0.59 -8.42
N ASP A 330 11.82 0.32 -8.38
CA ASP A 330 11.89 1.62 -7.70
C ASP A 330 10.96 1.58 -6.48
N GLY A 331 11.27 2.36 -5.45
CA GLY A 331 10.48 2.42 -4.22
C GLY A 331 9.00 2.72 -4.45
N ALA A 332 8.16 2.22 -3.55
CA ALA A 332 6.74 2.58 -3.52
C ALA A 332 6.58 4.08 -3.24
N GLU A 333 5.53 4.68 -3.79
CA GLU A 333 5.23 6.11 -3.60
C GLU A 333 4.09 6.30 -2.60
N LEU A 334 4.30 7.18 -1.63
CA LEU A 334 3.26 7.68 -0.73
C LEU A 334 2.84 9.09 -1.15
N GLY A 335 1.62 9.20 -1.66
CA GLY A 335 0.96 10.47 -1.93
C GLY A 335 0.45 11.10 -0.64
N ILE A 336 0.83 12.35 -0.37
CA ILE A 336 0.38 13.13 0.78
C ILE A 336 0.00 14.55 0.37
N SER A 337 -1.11 15.04 0.92
CA SER A 337 -1.56 16.43 0.77
C SER A 337 -2.19 16.93 2.06
N LEU A 338 -2.26 18.26 2.23
CA LEU A 338 -2.89 18.91 3.38
C LEU A 338 -4.06 19.77 2.92
N ALA A 339 -5.26 19.49 3.43
CA ALA A 339 -6.46 20.29 3.23
C ALA A 339 -6.73 21.14 4.48
N SER A 340 -6.84 22.46 4.32
CA SER A 340 -7.19 23.39 5.40
C SER A 340 -7.89 24.65 4.87
N SER A 341 -8.56 25.34 5.78
CA SER A 341 -9.34 26.56 5.53
C SER A 341 -8.79 27.71 6.38
N ALA A 342 -8.84 28.93 5.85
CA ALA A 342 -8.60 30.10 6.68
C ALA A 342 -9.89 30.41 7.44
N VAL A 343 -9.81 30.51 8.76
CA VAL A 343 -10.97 30.67 9.65
C VAL A 343 -10.60 31.65 10.76
N ASP A 344 -11.51 32.58 11.05
CA ASP A 344 -11.46 33.36 12.28
C ASP A 344 -12.23 32.59 13.35
N THR A 345 -11.66 32.47 14.55
CA THR A 345 -12.20 31.66 15.65
C THR A 345 -12.06 32.43 16.97
N PRO A 346 -12.91 32.21 17.99
CA PRO A 346 -12.62 32.71 19.32
C PRO A 346 -11.51 31.86 19.96
N ASP A 347 -11.05 32.28 21.14
CA ASP A 347 -10.30 31.43 22.05
C ASP A 347 -11.23 30.42 22.77
N GLU A 348 -10.68 29.57 23.63
CA GLU A 348 -11.43 28.54 24.39
C GLU A 348 -12.25 27.56 23.51
N VAL A 349 -11.70 27.15 22.36
CA VAL A 349 -12.37 26.21 21.44
C VAL A 349 -11.81 24.80 21.58
N THR A 350 -12.64 23.88 22.06
CA THR A 350 -12.27 22.47 22.16
C THR A 350 -12.34 21.74 20.81
N ASN A 351 -11.42 20.80 20.55
CA ASN A 351 -11.35 19.95 19.36
C ASN A 351 -11.38 20.74 18.04
N PHE A 352 -10.76 21.92 18.01
CA PHE A 352 -10.63 22.73 16.82
C PHE A 352 -9.82 21.99 15.75
N GLU A 353 -10.36 21.92 14.52
CA GLU A 353 -9.71 21.26 13.40
C GLU A 353 -8.79 22.24 12.65
N PHE A 354 -7.48 22.02 12.72
CA PHE A 354 -6.48 22.84 12.02
C PHE A 354 -6.28 22.41 10.56
N GLY A 355 -6.59 21.15 10.23
CA GLY A 355 -6.51 20.65 8.87
C GLY A 355 -6.60 19.14 8.77
N ARG A 356 -6.50 18.64 7.54
CA ARG A 356 -6.57 17.20 7.23
C ARG A 356 -5.45 16.77 6.30
N PHE A 357 -4.66 15.78 6.72
CA PHE A 357 -3.76 15.07 5.83
C PHE A 357 -4.54 14.04 5.02
N ASN A 358 -4.37 14.04 3.70
CA ASN A 358 -4.92 13.01 2.81
C ASN A 358 -3.77 12.19 2.23
N LEU A 359 -3.75 10.90 2.54
CA LEU A 359 -2.72 9.93 2.22
C LEU A 359 -3.24 8.95 1.17
N SER A 360 -2.41 8.58 0.20
CA SER A 360 -2.78 7.60 -0.85
C SER A 360 -1.57 6.83 -1.34
N ALA A 361 -1.77 5.57 -1.73
CA ALA A 361 -0.70 4.71 -2.21
C ALA A 361 -1.20 3.72 -3.27
N GLY A 362 -0.30 3.25 -4.13
CA GLY A 362 -0.59 2.20 -5.12
C GLY A 362 -0.66 0.79 -4.52
N GLN A 363 -0.19 0.62 -3.29
CA GLN A 363 -0.16 -0.61 -2.52
C GLN A 363 -0.39 -0.30 -1.04
N ASP A 364 -0.58 -1.32 -0.21
CA ASP A 364 -0.72 -1.14 1.23
C ASP A 364 0.61 -0.63 1.83
N ILE A 365 0.54 0.52 2.50
CA ILE A 365 1.67 1.16 3.21
C ILE A 365 1.31 1.27 4.69
N LYS A 366 2.29 0.99 5.56
CA LYS A 366 2.20 1.22 7.00
C LYS A 366 3.07 2.41 7.38
N ILE A 367 2.47 3.42 8.00
CA ILE A 367 3.18 4.58 8.56
C ILE A 367 3.35 4.36 10.06
N THR A 368 4.59 4.49 10.54
CA THR A 368 4.95 4.32 11.96
C THR A 368 5.37 5.60 12.64
N THR A 369 5.72 6.63 11.87
CA THR A 369 6.02 7.95 12.41
C THR A 369 5.51 9.05 11.49
N MET A 370 4.83 10.03 12.08
CA MET A 370 4.50 11.32 11.47
C MET A 370 4.91 12.45 12.39
N ILE A 371 5.72 13.36 11.87
CA ILE A 371 6.18 14.57 12.55
C ILE A 371 5.76 15.76 11.69
N PHE A 372 4.95 16.62 12.28
CA PHE A 372 4.51 17.89 11.69
C PHE A 372 4.51 18.95 12.79
N ALA A 373 4.27 20.21 12.42
CA ALA A 373 4.26 21.31 13.36
C ALA A 373 2.99 22.14 13.25
N ILE A 374 2.58 22.74 14.36
CA ILE A 374 1.68 23.88 14.37
C ILE A 374 2.57 25.12 14.44
N ASP A 375 2.59 25.87 13.34
CA ASP A 375 3.27 27.16 13.27
C ASP A 375 2.38 28.20 13.96
N GLU A 376 2.94 28.84 14.97
CA GLU A 376 2.26 29.83 15.78
C GLU A 376 2.80 31.22 15.44
N THR A 377 1.91 32.17 15.20
CA THR A 377 2.29 33.55 14.88
C THR A 377 1.57 34.49 15.83
N GLU A 378 2.34 35.10 16.72
CA GLU A 378 1.87 36.18 17.61
C GLU A 378 1.43 37.42 16.83
N ALA A 379 0.33 38.03 17.26
CA ALA A 379 0.00 39.40 16.93
C ALA A 379 1.02 40.35 17.59
N SER A 380 1.38 41.43 16.89
CA SER A 380 2.42 42.35 17.37
C SER A 380 2.08 42.95 18.74
N GLY A 381 2.85 42.59 19.78
CA GLY A 381 2.81 43.24 21.10
C GLY A 381 1.98 42.53 22.19
N ALA A 382 1.54 41.30 21.94
CA ALA A 382 1.00 40.40 22.97
C ALA A 382 2.12 39.50 23.53
N ASP A 383 2.12 39.28 24.85
CA ASP A 383 2.68 38.06 25.45
C ASP A 383 1.43 37.19 25.67
N GLY A 384 1.21 36.20 24.80
CA GLY A 384 0.02 35.35 24.81
C GLY A 384 0.33 33.89 25.17
N VAL A 385 -0.70 33.15 25.58
CA VAL A 385 -0.72 31.68 25.55
C VAL A 385 -0.96 31.31 24.09
N LEU A 386 -0.04 30.61 23.45
CA LEU A 386 -0.24 30.11 22.08
C LEU A 386 -0.40 28.59 22.03
N ASP A 387 0.21 27.86 22.95
CA ASP A 387 0.26 26.41 22.91
C ASP A 387 -1.12 25.75 22.76
N ILE A 388 -1.21 24.75 21.90
CA ILE A 388 -2.44 24.00 21.69
C ILE A 388 -2.52 22.87 22.71
N ASP A 389 -3.62 22.85 23.46
CA ASP A 389 -3.91 21.80 24.43
C ASP A 389 -4.46 20.54 23.74
N ASN A 390 -4.27 19.38 24.37
CA ASN A 390 -4.84 18.09 23.94
C ASN A 390 -4.75 17.80 22.42
N PRO A 391 -3.54 17.80 21.83
CA PRO A 391 -3.38 17.52 20.41
C PRO A 391 -3.78 16.08 20.08
N GLU A 392 -4.48 15.92 18.98
CA GLU A 392 -4.89 14.62 18.46
C GLU A 392 -4.71 14.56 16.94
N LEU A 393 -4.28 13.39 16.47
CA LEU A 393 -4.40 13.01 15.07
C LEU A 393 -5.48 11.93 14.98
N VAL A 394 -6.55 12.19 14.23
CA VAL A 394 -7.73 11.30 14.23
C VAL A 394 -8.01 10.77 12.84
N ASP A 395 -8.22 9.46 12.72
CA ASP A 395 -8.70 8.85 11.49
C ASP A 395 -10.15 9.28 11.22
N ALA A 396 -10.39 9.90 10.06
CA ALA A 396 -11.71 10.40 9.69
C ALA A 396 -12.73 9.29 9.41
N ASP A 397 -12.28 8.07 9.10
CA ASP A 397 -13.17 6.97 8.70
C ASP A 397 -13.80 6.26 9.91
N ASP A 398 -13.02 6.02 10.97
CA ASP A 398 -13.46 5.26 12.15
C ASP A 398 -13.37 6.03 13.47
N GLY A 399 -12.78 7.22 13.47
CA GLY A 399 -12.63 8.07 14.65
C GLY A 399 -11.52 7.63 15.60
N THR A 400 -10.63 6.71 15.19
CA THR A 400 -9.46 6.32 15.98
C THR A 400 -8.57 7.54 16.20
N ALA A 401 -8.30 7.89 17.45
CA ALA A 401 -7.34 8.92 17.82
C ALA A 401 -5.97 8.28 18.08
N TYR A 402 -4.92 8.89 17.53
CA TYR A 402 -3.53 8.52 17.74
C TYR A 402 -2.89 9.47 18.75
N ASP A 403 -2.05 8.93 19.63
CA ASP A 403 -1.39 9.71 20.65
C ASP A 403 -0.37 10.67 20.01
N VAL A 404 -0.48 11.96 20.33
CA VAL A 404 0.45 12.99 19.87
C VAL A 404 1.32 13.45 21.03
N THR A 405 2.63 13.46 20.80
CA THR A 405 3.60 14.07 21.72
C THR A 405 4.01 15.44 21.20
N ILE A 406 3.94 16.46 22.06
CA ILE A 406 4.37 17.83 21.73
C ILE A 406 5.82 18.03 22.16
N SER A 407 6.58 18.75 21.35
CA SER A 407 7.87 19.32 21.72
C SER A 407 7.98 20.75 21.18
N GLY A 408 8.46 21.69 22.00
CA GLY A 408 8.52 23.12 21.69
C GLY A 408 8.97 23.97 22.88
N SER A 409 9.21 25.26 22.68
CA SER A 409 9.51 26.20 23.78
C SER A 409 8.21 26.71 24.37
N GLY A 410 7.66 25.94 25.33
CA GLY A 410 6.27 26.08 25.76
C GLY A 410 5.78 27.47 26.17
N ASP A 411 4.46 27.60 26.15
CA ASP A 411 3.45 28.57 26.58
C ASP A 411 3.67 30.06 26.31
N ALA A 412 4.90 30.52 26.09
CA ALA A 412 5.22 31.95 26.05
C ALA A 412 6.20 32.34 24.93
N SER A 413 6.28 31.57 23.84
CA SER A 413 7.10 31.95 22.69
C SER A 413 6.41 31.65 21.36
N ASP A 414 6.65 32.50 20.36
CA ASP A 414 6.22 32.38 18.96
C ASP A 414 6.89 31.24 18.18
N ALA A 415 7.27 30.16 18.89
CA ALA A 415 8.02 29.06 18.32
C ALA A 415 7.08 27.91 17.99
N ASP A 416 7.19 27.41 16.76
CA ASP A 416 6.43 26.26 16.26
C ASP A 416 6.38 25.09 17.27
N GLU A 417 5.16 24.61 17.55
CA GLU A 417 4.96 23.35 18.27
C GLU A 417 5.20 22.17 17.33
N THR A 418 6.10 21.27 17.68
CA THR A 418 6.32 20.04 16.91
C THR A 418 5.49 18.90 17.49
N TRP A 419 4.56 18.40 16.69
CA TRP A 419 3.67 17.28 17.00
C TRP A 419 4.23 15.99 16.40
N THR A 420 4.43 14.99 17.25
CA THR A 420 5.04 13.71 16.89
C THR A 420 4.10 12.57 17.23
N VAL A 421 3.71 11.82 16.20
CA VAL A 421 2.99 10.54 16.29
C VAL A 421 4.02 9.44 16.00
N THR A 422 4.26 8.55 16.95
CA THR A 422 5.25 7.46 16.86
C THR A 422 4.69 6.17 17.43
N ASP A 423 5.24 5.03 17.00
CA ASP A 423 4.86 3.69 17.46
C ASP A 423 3.40 3.30 17.12
N GLU A 424 2.81 3.98 16.14
CA GLU A 424 1.49 3.68 15.59
C GLU A 424 1.58 2.81 14.34
N GLU A 425 0.51 2.11 13.98
CA GLU A 425 0.41 1.35 12.72
C GLU A 425 -0.70 1.92 11.83
N ILE A 426 -0.44 3.09 11.24
CA ILE A 426 -1.42 3.75 10.36
C ILE A 426 -1.34 3.09 8.98
N ILE A 427 -2.35 2.30 8.63
CA ILE A 427 -2.42 1.58 7.35
C ILE A 427 -3.10 2.44 6.28
N VAL A 428 -2.38 2.75 5.20
CA VAL A 428 -2.91 3.34 3.97
C VAL A 428 -3.15 2.21 2.97
N THR A 429 -4.41 1.84 2.76
CA THR A 429 -4.78 0.76 1.84
C THR A 429 -4.63 1.19 0.38
N ALA A 430 -4.15 0.27 -0.46
CA ALA A 430 -3.97 0.46 -1.89
C ALA A 430 -5.21 1.05 -2.58
N GLY A 431 -5.04 2.16 -3.28
CA GLY A 431 -6.11 2.81 -4.06
C GLY A 431 -7.20 3.50 -3.23
N VAL A 432 -7.08 3.56 -1.91
CA VAL A 432 -8.00 4.25 -0.99
C VAL A 432 -7.29 5.45 -0.37
N THR A 433 -7.96 6.61 -0.36
CA THR A 433 -7.44 7.79 0.35
C THR A 433 -7.74 7.67 1.83
N LYS A 434 -6.70 7.69 2.67
CA LYS A 434 -6.82 7.78 4.12
C LYS A 434 -6.76 9.25 4.55
N THR A 435 -7.73 9.69 5.33
CA THR A 435 -7.81 11.08 5.80
C THR A 435 -7.57 11.13 7.31
N LEU A 436 -6.56 11.89 7.73
CA LEU A 436 -6.22 12.11 9.13
C LEU A 436 -6.48 13.56 9.51
N ILE A 437 -7.28 13.78 10.53
CA ILE A 437 -7.69 15.09 11.05
C ILE A 437 -6.69 15.52 12.11
N VAL A 438 -6.11 16.71 11.92
CA VAL A 438 -5.27 17.37 12.93
C VAL A 438 -6.16 18.28 13.76
N ARG A 439 -6.31 17.99 15.04
CA ARG A 439 -7.14 18.80 15.95
C ARG A 439 -6.52 18.96 17.33
N GLY A 440 -6.96 19.96 18.06
CA GLY A 440 -6.58 20.22 19.45
C GLY A 440 -7.47 21.31 20.05
N ASP A 441 -7.25 21.64 21.30
CA ASP A 441 -7.98 22.66 22.03
C ASP A 441 -7.23 24.00 21.94
N ILE A 442 -7.91 25.04 21.46
CA ILE A 442 -7.42 26.41 21.56
C ILE A 442 -7.70 26.86 23.00
N PRO A 443 -6.67 27.18 23.83
CA PRO A 443 -6.88 27.53 25.23
C PRO A 443 -7.57 28.89 25.38
N ALA A 444 -7.98 29.21 26.60
CA ALA A 444 -8.50 30.54 26.94
C ALA A 444 -7.35 31.54 27.09
N GLY A 445 -7.58 32.80 26.71
CA GLY A 445 -6.62 33.88 26.86
C GLY A 445 -5.64 34.05 25.70
N VAL A 446 -5.85 33.34 24.59
CA VAL A 446 -5.13 33.57 23.32
C VAL A 446 -5.49 34.96 22.79
N GLY A 447 -4.50 35.71 22.31
CA GLY A 447 -4.66 37.11 21.91
C GLY A 447 -5.41 37.32 20.60
N ASP A 448 -6.05 38.50 20.46
CA ASP A 448 -6.67 38.90 19.19
C ASP A 448 -5.61 39.06 18.09
N GLY A 449 -5.75 38.27 17.03
CA GLY A 449 -4.88 38.27 15.87
C GLY A 449 -3.81 37.19 15.86
N ASP A 450 -3.68 36.39 16.92
CA ASP A 450 -2.77 35.26 16.97
C ASP A 450 -3.19 34.18 15.97
N GLN A 451 -2.22 33.46 15.40
CA GLN A 451 -2.49 32.58 14.26
C GLN A 451 -1.83 31.22 14.38
N TYR A 452 -2.53 30.21 13.85
CA TYR A 452 -2.07 28.83 13.79
C TYR A 452 -2.13 28.29 12.36
N ASN A 453 -1.12 27.55 11.92
CA ASN A 453 -1.23 26.72 10.71
C ASN A 453 -0.36 25.47 10.74
N VAL A 454 -0.92 24.35 10.27
CA VAL A 454 -0.18 23.09 10.14
C VAL A 454 0.96 23.22 9.10
N LYS A 455 2.18 22.82 9.46
CA LYS A 455 3.32 22.70 8.54
C LYS A 455 3.93 21.31 8.63
N MET A 456 4.42 20.79 7.51
CA MET A 456 5.19 19.53 7.50
C MET A 456 6.29 19.63 6.46
N THR A 457 7.52 19.25 6.85
CA THR A 457 8.53 18.84 5.86
C THR A 457 8.39 17.35 5.65
N VAL A 458 8.16 16.91 4.41
CA VAL A 458 7.92 15.51 4.05
C VAL A 458 9.25 14.89 3.60
N ASN A 459 9.76 13.99 4.42
CA ASN A 459 10.98 13.22 4.21
C ASN A 459 10.98 11.98 5.12
N THR A 460 11.96 11.10 4.95
CA THR A 460 12.08 9.85 5.72
C THR A 460 12.37 10.02 7.22
N THR A 461 12.68 11.24 7.68
CA THR A 461 12.83 11.54 9.11
C THR A 461 11.49 11.87 9.75
N ASN A 462 10.65 12.64 9.04
CA ASN A 462 9.38 13.14 9.55
C ASN A 462 8.19 12.25 9.13
N LEU A 463 8.37 11.38 8.15
CA LEU A 463 7.36 10.43 7.70
C LEU A 463 8.05 9.08 7.47
N VAL A 464 8.00 8.22 8.49
CA VAL A 464 8.57 6.87 8.43
C VAL A 464 7.45 5.92 8.04
N ALA A 465 7.62 5.27 6.90
CA ALA A 465 6.67 4.32 6.37
C ALA A 465 7.36 3.18 5.66
N GLU A 466 6.69 2.05 5.58
CA GLU A 466 7.15 0.86 4.85
C GLU A 466 5.99 0.21 4.09
N THR A 467 6.32 -0.52 3.04
CA THR A 467 5.35 -1.36 2.35
C THR A 467 4.91 -2.49 3.27
N VAL A 468 3.59 -2.77 3.32
CA VAL A 468 3.08 -3.89 4.16
C VAL A 468 3.59 -5.23 3.62
N ALA A 469 3.63 -5.36 2.29
CA ALA A 469 4.30 -6.47 1.62
C ALA A 469 5.80 -6.17 1.50
N GLY A 470 6.65 -7.04 2.05
CA GLY A 470 8.12 -6.93 1.91
C GLY A 470 8.83 -6.13 3.00
N GLY A 471 8.22 -5.04 3.49
CA GLY A 471 8.83 -4.16 4.48
C GLY A 471 9.88 -3.21 3.89
N ASP A 472 9.74 -2.83 2.62
CA ASP A 472 10.61 -1.84 1.98
C ASP A 472 10.27 -0.44 2.50
N ALA A 473 11.30 0.34 2.83
CA ALA A 473 11.12 1.71 3.30
C ALA A 473 10.56 2.60 2.18
N ILE A 474 9.70 3.54 2.56
CA ILE A 474 9.18 4.56 1.66
C ILE A 474 10.09 5.80 1.73
N ASP A 475 10.71 6.15 0.60
CA ASP A 475 11.50 7.37 0.44
C ASP A 475 11.03 8.27 -0.72
N ASN A 476 10.01 7.81 -1.46
CA ASN A 476 9.38 8.52 -2.57
C ASN A 476 8.05 9.13 -2.13
N PHE A 477 8.00 10.44 -1.99
CA PHE A 477 6.82 11.19 -1.58
C PHE A 477 6.34 12.14 -2.69
N SER A 478 5.03 12.34 -2.80
CA SER A 478 4.45 13.22 -3.84
C SER A 478 4.82 14.70 -3.70
N VAL A 479 5.24 15.12 -2.51
CA VAL A 479 5.63 16.49 -2.16
C VAL A 479 6.76 16.47 -1.13
N THR A 480 7.48 17.58 -0.98
CA THR A 480 8.57 17.71 0.00
C THR A 480 8.20 18.62 1.18
N THR A 481 7.17 19.46 1.05
CA THR A 481 6.64 20.30 2.13
C THR A 481 5.14 20.49 2.00
N LEU A 482 4.49 20.73 3.13
CA LEU A 482 3.08 21.08 3.25
C LEU A 482 2.95 22.29 4.17
N THR A 483 2.07 23.22 3.82
CA THR A 483 1.75 24.40 4.63
C THR A 483 0.26 24.67 4.54
N GLY A 484 -0.40 24.65 5.69
CA GLY A 484 -1.81 24.91 5.84
C GLY A 484 -2.15 26.38 5.76
N LYS A 485 -3.44 26.67 5.69
CA LYS A 485 -3.95 28.04 5.84
C LYS A 485 -4.00 28.42 7.31
N LYS A 486 -3.98 29.72 7.57
CA LYS A 486 -3.99 30.29 8.91
C LYS A 486 -5.39 30.29 9.51
N THR A 487 -5.52 29.71 10.69
CA THR A 487 -6.57 30.03 11.66
C THR A 487 -6.13 31.27 12.41
N THR A 488 -7.02 32.24 12.61
CA THR A 488 -6.73 33.47 13.38
C THR A 488 -7.68 33.57 14.56
N VAL A 489 -7.14 33.69 15.77
CA VAL A 489 -7.94 33.98 16.96
C VAL A 489 -8.40 35.42 16.89
N LYS A 490 -9.69 35.64 17.15
CA LYS A 490 -10.33 36.95 17.10
C LYS A 490 -11.21 37.16 18.32
N SER A 491 -11.12 38.35 18.91
CA SER A 491 -12.08 38.73 19.95
C SER A 491 -13.47 38.93 19.36
N ALA A 492 -14.50 38.52 20.11
CA ALA A 492 -15.87 38.84 19.79
C ALA A 492 -16.07 40.36 19.67
N SER A 493 -16.86 40.77 18.68
CA SER A 493 -17.16 42.18 18.44
C SER A 493 -18.57 42.36 17.93
N LEU A 494 -19.17 43.50 18.29
CA LEU A 494 -20.50 43.90 17.84
C LEU A 494 -20.41 45.29 17.23
N THR A 495 -20.78 45.42 15.96
CA THR A 495 -20.91 46.70 15.27
C THR A 495 -22.38 47.01 15.08
N ILE A 496 -22.77 48.23 15.43
CA ILE A 496 -24.14 48.72 15.25
C ILE A 496 -24.13 49.75 14.14
N LYS A 497 -25.01 49.56 13.15
CA LYS A 497 -25.18 50.50 12.05
C LYS A 497 -26.58 51.08 12.10
N ALA A 498 -26.68 52.32 12.53
CA ALA A 498 -27.91 53.09 12.41
C ALA A 498 -28.28 53.24 10.92
N THR A 499 -29.55 53.02 10.60
CA THR A 499 -30.10 53.31 9.27
C THR A 499 -30.59 54.75 9.27
N ALA A 500 -30.09 55.56 8.32
CA ALA A 500 -30.51 56.95 8.21
C ALA A 500 -32.03 57.07 8.02
N MET A 501 -32.67 57.84 8.88
CA MET A 501 -34.11 58.12 8.83
C MET A 501 -34.37 59.58 8.43
N ASN A 502 -35.41 59.80 7.63
CA ASN A 502 -35.89 61.15 7.34
C ASN A 502 -36.85 61.60 8.45
N THR A 503 -36.88 62.91 8.72
CA THR A 503 -37.94 63.49 9.55
C THR A 503 -39.31 63.17 8.96
N ALA A 504 -40.22 62.68 9.80
CA ALA A 504 -41.58 62.32 9.43
C ALA A 504 -42.57 62.85 10.49
N ASP A 505 -43.77 63.18 10.04
CA ASP A 505 -44.87 63.57 10.92
C ASP A 505 -45.69 62.33 11.31
N ALA A 506 -46.06 62.25 12.59
CA ALA A 506 -47.02 61.29 13.10
C ALA A 506 -48.18 62.03 13.78
N VAL A 507 -49.37 61.44 13.74
CA VAL A 507 -50.55 61.97 14.43
C VAL A 507 -50.72 61.29 15.78
N ILE A 508 -51.32 61.99 16.75
CA ILE A 508 -51.71 61.39 18.03
C ILE A 508 -52.52 60.10 17.82
N GLY A 509 -52.32 59.10 18.67
CA GLY A 509 -52.95 57.78 18.55
C GLY A 509 -52.37 56.87 17.45
N ALA A 510 -51.33 57.32 16.71
CA ALA A 510 -50.63 56.44 15.78
C ALA A 510 -49.93 55.31 16.54
N GLN A 511 -50.06 54.10 16.01
CA GLN A 511 -49.37 52.90 16.49
C GLN A 511 -48.15 52.63 15.63
N ASP A 512 -47.19 51.87 16.18
CA ASP A 512 -46.03 51.34 15.46
C ASP A 512 -45.17 52.45 14.80
N VAL A 513 -45.09 53.62 15.44
CA VAL A 513 -44.28 54.75 14.96
C VAL A 513 -42.81 54.44 15.16
N VAL A 514 -42.08 54.22 14.07
CA VAL A 514 -40.65 53.92 14.10
C VAL A 514 -39.85 55.16 14.52
N LEU A 515 -39.04 55.02 15.57
CA LEU A 515 -38.12 56.05 16.03
C LEU A 515 -36.65 55.77 15.70
N PHE A 516 -36.25 54.50 15.60
CA PHE A 516 -34.88 54.11 15.28
C PHE A 516 -34.87 52.82 14.46
N LYS A 517 -33.94 52.71 13.51
CA LYS A 517 -33.67 51.47 12.76
C LYS A 517 -32.18 51.24 12.67
N GLY A 518 -31.75 49.99 12.71
CA GLY A 518 -30.35 49.65 12.52
C GLY A 518 -30.11 48.17 12.26
N THR A 519 -28.84 47.83 12.12
CA THR A 519 -28.37 46.44 12.11
C THR A 519 -27.36 46.22 13.21
N LEU A 520 -27.50 45.08 13.89
CA LEU A 520 -26.51 44.49 14.77
C LEU A 520 -25.65 43.55 13.92
N GLU A 521 -24.33 43.73 13.88
CA GLU A 521 -23.41 42.91 13.09
C GLU A 521 -22.33 42.33 14.01
N ALA A 522 -22.29 41.00 14.14
CA ALA A 522 -21.25 40.33 14.91
C ALA A 522 -19.99 40.11 14.06
N GLY A 523 -18.82 40.19 14.70
CA GLY A 523 -17.56 39.77 14.10
C GLY A 523 -17.57 38.28 13.75
N ALA A 524 -16.59 37.83 12.96
CA ALA A 524 -16.52 36.44 12.48
C ALA A 524 -16.18 35.41 13.58
N ALA A 525 -15.72 35.87 14.75
CA ALA A 525 -15.22 35.01 15.81
C ALA A 525 -16.31 34.22 16.54
N SER A 526 -17.33 34.89 17.07
CA SER A 526 -18.35 34.26 17.91
C SER A 526 -19.72 34.91 17.72
N ASP A 527 -20.75 34.14 18.04
CA ASP A 527 -22.12 34.63 18.19
C ASP A 527 -22.16 35.67 19.32
N VAL A 528 -22.98 36.71 19.15
CA VAL A 528 -23.15 37.77 20.14
C VAL A 528 -24.61 37.85 20.57
N THR A 529 -24.86 37.69 21.87
CA THR A 529 -26.16 37.92 22.49
C THR A 529 -26.26 39.35 23.03
N VAL A 530 -27.22 40.13 22.52
CA VAL A 530 -27.53 41.47 23.04
C VAL A 530 -28.57 41.37 24.14
N GLU A 531 -28.19 41.78 25.35
CA GLU A 531 -29.01 41.70 26.58
C GLU A 531 -29.71 43.04 26.91
N ARG A 532 -29.10 44.16 26.50
CA ARG A 532 -29.66 45.49 26.74
C ARG A 532 -29.35 46.48 25.62
N MET A 533 -30.34 47.28 25.23
CA MET A 533 -30.18 48.48 24.41
C MET A 533 -30.97 49.64 25.02
N ARG A 534 -30.26 50.71 25.35
CA ARG A 534 -30.82 51.93 25.95
C ARG A 534 -30.73 53.07 24.96
N PHE A 535 -31.84 53.76 24.77
CA PHE A 535 -31.94 54.94 23.92
C PHE A 535 -32.29 56.17 24.76
N GLU A 536 -31.69 57.30 24.45
CA GLU A 536 -31.91 58.55 25.17
C GLU A 536 -32.37 59.68 24.23
N ALA A 537 -33.01 60.70 24.78
CA ALA A 537 -33.35 61.91 24.03
C ALA A 537 -32.09 62.75 23.75
N ASP A 538 -31.96 63.25 22.50
CA ASP A 538 -30.87 64.17 22.11
C ASP A 538 -31.03 65.57 22.74
N ALA A 539 -32.26 65.98 23.03
CA ALA A 539 -32.53 67.19 23.80
C ALA A 539 -33.75 67.06 24.73
N ALA A 540 -33.86 67.99 25.69
CA ALA A 540 -34.95 68.03 26.65
C ALA A 540 -36.33 68.00 25.96
N ASN A 541 -37.24 67.18 26.49
CA ASN A 541 -38.61 66.96 26.02
C ASN A 541 -38.75 66.23 24.66
N GLN A 542 -37.66 65.70 24.08
CA GLN A 542 -37.73 64.91 22.83
C GLN A 542 -38.09 63.43 23.03
N CYS A 543 -38.14 62.94 24.28
CA CYS A 543 -38.67 61.62 24.62
C CYS A 543 -39.48 61.73 25.93
N ASP A 544 -40.56 62.53 25.89
CA ASP A 544 -41.43 62.74 27.05
C ASP A 544 -42.38 61.55 27.24
N THR A 545 -42.31 60.92 28.41
CA THR A 545 -43.14 59.76 28.79
C THR A 545 -44.64 60.00 28.68
N ASN A 546 -45.07 61.27 28.73
CA ASN A 546 -46.46 61.62 28.59
C ASN A 546 -46.99 61.39 27.17
N ASN A 547 -46.12 61.18 26.17
CA ASN A 547 -46.52 61.05 24.78
C ASN A 547 -46.68 59.59 24.31
N PHE A 548 -46.23 58.60 25.08
CA PHE A 548 -46.23 57.19 24.66
C PHE A 548 -47.16 56.32 25.50
N THR A 549 -47.78 55.31 24.90
CA THR A 549 -48.48 54.23 25.61
C THR A 549 -47.68 52.94 25.68
N ARG A 550 -46.81 52.71 24.69
CA ARG A 550 -45.99 51.50 24.53
C ARG A 550 -44.76 51.84 23.70
N ALA A 551 -43.63 51.24 24.02
CA ALA A 551 -42.47 51.13 23.13
C ALA A 551 -42.12 49.66 22.95
N GLU A 552 -41.59 49.28 21.79
CA GLU A 552 -41.20 47.92 21.48
C GLU A 552 -39.88 47.87 20.71
N PHE A 553 -39.10 46.84 20.99
CA PHE A 553 -37.89 46.50 20.27
C PHE A 553 -38.17 45.30 19.37
N ILE A 554 -37.97 45.46 18.07
CA ILE A 554 -38.34 44.46 17.06
C ILE A 554 -37.08 44.03 16.31
N THR A 555 -36.91 42.73 16.11
CA THR A 555 -35.88 42.15 15.25
C THR A 555 -36.49 41.45 14.04
N GLY A 556 -35.68 41.25 12.99
CA GLY A 556 -36.09 40.49 11.80
C GLY A 556 -37.31 41.06 11.06
N GLY A 557 -37.64 42.33 11.32
CA GLY A 557 -38.78 43.06 10.77
C GLY A 557 -40.15 42.71 11.35
N SER A 558 -40.26 41.77 12.32
CA SER A 558 -41.58 41.42 12.89
C SER A 558 -41.54 40.75 14.27
N THR A 559 -40.39 40.27 14.74
CA THR A 559 -40.28 39.63 16.05
C THR A 559 -40.15 40.69 17.13
N VAL A 560 -41.12 40.81 18.02
CA VAL A 560 -41.01 41.70 19.18
C VAL A 560 -40.20 41.00 20.27
N GLU A 561 -39.06 41.58 20.63
CA GLU A 561 -38.16 41.06 21.67
C GLU A 561 -38.57 41.54 23.06
N GLN A 562 -38.97 42.82 23.18
CA GLN A 562 -39.39 43.41 24.45
C GLN A 562 -40.42 44.52 24.24
N TYR A 563 -41.37 44.61 25.18
CA TYR A 563 -42.28 45.74 25.33
C TYR A 563 -41.93 46.57 26.57
N ILE A 564 -42.08 47.89 26.47
CA ILE A 564 -42.01 48.82 27.59
C ILE A 564 -43.34 49.57 27.68
N THR A 565 -43.99 49.50 28.84
CA THR A 565 -45.23 50.25 29.14
C THR A 565 -45.09 51.16 30.36
N SER A 566 -43.92 51.16 31.00
CA SER A 566 -43.55 52.04 32.11
C SER A 566 -42.29 52.79 31.70
N PHE A 567 -42.39 54.11 31.60
CA PHE A 567 -41.34 54.94 31.01
C PHE A 567 -40.63 55.80 32.07
N THR A 568 -39.36 56.10 31.80
CA THR A 568 -38.60 57.15 32.47
C THR A 568 -38.42 58.30 31.50
N ASP A 569 -38.54 59.54 32.00
CA ASP A 569 -38.46 60.72 31.12
C ASP A 569 -37.09 60.85 30.47
N GLY A 570 -37.10 61.00 29.14
CA GLY A 570 -35.90 61.12 28.33
C GLY A 570 -35.28 59.81 27.84
N GLU A 571 -35.89 58.64 28.10
CA GLU A 571 -35.23 57.35 27.83
C GLU A 571 -36.20 56.22 27.44
N LEU A 572 -35.74 55.32 26.57
CA LEU A 572 -36.31 53.99 26.33
C LEU A 572 -35.25 52.92 26.65
N ASP A 573 -35.47 52.14 27.70
CA ASP A 573 -34.51 51.13 28.19
C ASP A 573 -35.00 49.70 27.93
N PHE A 574 -34.47 49.06 26.90
CA PHE A 574 -34.76 47.66 26.62
C PHE A 574 -33.71 46.80 27.31
N ASN A 575 -34.00 46.33 28.53
CA ASN A 575 -33.06 45.67 29.43
C ASN A 575 -33.34 44.17 29.68
N GLU A 576 -34.27 43.57 28.95
CA GLU A 576 -34.60 42.14 29.02
C GLU A 576 -34.50 41.50 27.62
N LEU A 577 -33.52 41.94 26.81
CA LEU A 577 -33.31 41.40 25.47
C LEU A 577 -32.56 40.06 25.54
N ALA A 578 -32.76 39.24 24.52
CA ALA A 578 -32.01 37.99 24.30
C ALA A 578 -31.74 37.78 22.79
N VAL A 579 -31.28 38.84 22.12
CA VAL A 579 -31.13 38.84 20.65
C VAL A 579 -29.80 38.20 20.27
N ASN A 580 -29.86 37.01 19.66
CA ASN A 580 -28.66 36.34 19.14
C ASN A 580 -28.29 36.87 17.74
N VAL A 581 -27.06 37.34 17.59
CA VAL A 581 -26.46 37.75 16.32
C VAL A 581 -25.40 36.72 15.95
N PRO A 582 -25.62 35.89 14.91
CA PRO A 582 -24.67 34.84 14.55
C PRO A 582 -23.30 35.39 14.16
N ALA A 583 -22.22 34.66 14.43
CA ALA A 583 -20.86 34.99 14.03
C ALA A 583 -20.77 35.33 12.53
N GLY A 584 -20.17 36.48 12.20
CA GLY A 584 -20.09 37.02 10.83
C GLY A 584 -21.45 37.40 10.21
N GLY A 585 -22.52 37.31 10.99
CA GLY A 585 -23.89 37.56 10.60
C GLY A 585 -24.41 38.93 11.05
N SER A 586 -25.67 39.20 10.70
CA SER A 586 -26.33 40.44 11.09
C SER A 586 -27.81 40.26 11.39
N VAL A 587 -28.34 41.07 12.30
CA VAL A 587 -29.76 41.13 12.66
C VAL A 587 -30.23 42.57 12.53
N ALA A 588 -31.25 42.81 11.71
CA ALA A 588 -31.90 44.11 11.64
C ALA A 588 -32.83 44.31 12.84
N PHE A 589 -32.85 45.53 13.39
CA PHE A 589 -33.73 45.91 14.48
C PHE A 589 -34.44 47.25 14.24
N GLU A 590 -35.59 47.42 14.87
CA GLU A 590 -36.37 48.65 14.90
C GLU A 590 -36.86 48.95 16.32
N VAL A 591 -36.89 50.24 16.66
CA VAL A 591 -37.57 50.74 17.87
C VAL A 591 -38.84 51.44 17.42
N GLN A 592 -39.98 50.96 17.91
CA GLN A 592 -41.29 51.51 17.59
C GLN A 592 -42.02 51.97 18.85
N VAL A 593 -42.88 52.97 18.72
CA VAL A 593 -43.72 53.48 19.81
C VAL A 593 -45.16 53.67 19.37
N ASP A 594 -46.07 53.53 20.33
CA ASP A 594 -47.46 53.96 20.20
C ASP A 594 -47.63 55.33 20.86
N LEU A 595 -48.18 56.27 20.10
CA LEU A 595 -48.46 57.62 20.57
C LEU A 595 -49.79 57.67 21.32
N LYS A 596 -49.85 58.41 22.43
CA LYS A 596 -51.11 58.70 23.12
C LYS A 596 -52.09 59.46 22.23
N ASP A 597 -53.38 59.31 22.55
CA ASP A 597 -54.49 59.98 21.87
C ASP A 597 -54.62 61.49 22.17
N SER A 598 -53.72 62.06 22.98
CA SER A 598 -53.73 63.50 23.32
C SER A 598 -52.36 64.01 23.73
N PHE A 599 -51.86 65.07 23.08
CA PHE A 599 -50.66 65.83 23.46
C PHE A 599 -51.04 67.26 23.89
N THR A 600 -50.18 67.91 24.67
CA THR A 600 -50.37 69.30 25.14
C THR A 600 -50.00 70.34 24.08
N ALA A 601 -49.12 70.00 23.14
CA ALA A 601 -48.73 70.80 21.99
C ALA A 601 -48.11 69.88 20.91
N ASN A 602 -47.84 70.43 19.72
CA ASN A 602 -46.96 69.76 18.76
C ASN A 602 -45.58 69.57 19.40
N THR A 603 -45.04 68.35 19.31
CA THR A 603 -43.75 67.99 19.89
C THR A 603 -42.92 67.22 18.86
N THR A 604 -41.61 67.19 19.07
CA THR A 604 -40.67 66.40 18.27
C THR A 604 -40.24 65.21 19.12
N VAL A 605 -40.34 64.00 18.57
CA VAL A 605 -39.75 62.82 19.19
C VAL A 605 -38.42 62.50 18.51
N HIS A 606 -37.36 62.36 19.30
CA HIS A 606 -36.03 61.97 18.82
C HIS A 606 -35.31 61.17 19.89
N ILE A 607 -34.67 60.08 19.48
CA ILE A 607 -33.87 59.22 20.34
C ILE A 607 -32.53 58.90 19.66
N GLN A 608 -31.50 58.70 20.46
CA GLN A 608 -30.17 58.25 20.04
C GLN A 608 -29.75 57.04 20.88
N LEU A 609 -28.88 56.20 20.34
CA LEU A 609 -28.39 55.02 21.07
C LEU A 609 -27.36 55.43 22.13
N ASP A 610 -27.63 55.09 23.39
CA ASP A 610 -26.78 55.47 24.53
C ASP A 610 -25.91 54.30 25.03
N THR A 611 -26.56 53.18 25.37
CA THR A 611 -25.88 52.06 26.01
C THR A 611 -26.28 50.75 25.35
N VAL A 612 -25.30 49.86 25.16
CA VAL A 612 -25.51 48.48 24.73
C VAL A 612 -24.76 47.54 25.67
N THR A 613 -25.42 46.49 26.11
CA THR A 613 -24.78 45.37 26.81
C THR A 613 -24.97 44.12 25.98
N ALA A 614 -23.85 43.49 25.64
CA ALA A 614 -23.82 42.29 24.84
C ALA A 614 -22.75 41.34 25.38
N LYS A 615 -22.94 40.06 25.12
CA LYS A 615 -22.02 39.00 25.50
C LYS A 615 -21.81 38.01 24.37
N ASP A 616 -20.68 37.33 24.36
CA ASP A 616 -20.42 36.24 23.43
C ASP A 616 -20.90 34.88 24.00
N SER A 617 -20.55 33.80 23.29
CA SER A 617 -20.81 32.41 23.67
C SER A 617 -20.34 32.04 25.07
N ASP A 618 -19.24 32.64 25.51
CA ASP A 618 -18.53 32.31 26.75
C ASP A 618 -18.94 33.24 27.89
N ASN A 619 -19.94 34.08 27.62
CA ASN A 619 -20.55 35.03 28.54
C ASN A 619 -19.57 36.16 28.96
N ASP A 620 -18.57 36.41 28.12
CA ASP A 620 -17.68 37.56 28.22
C ASP A 620 -18.32 38.81 27.64
N THR A 621 -17.88 39.98 28.11
CA THR A 621 -18.49 41.26 27.72
C THR A 621 -18.00 41.70 26.34
N VAL A 622 -18.92 41.81 25.39
CA VAL A 622 -18.63 42.31 24.05
C VAL A 622 -18.85 43.82 23.99
N SER A 623 -17.80 44.56 23.64
CA SER A 623 -17.91 46.01 23.43
C SER A 623 -18.63 46.32 22.11
N ALA A 624 -19.80 46.96 22.21
CA ALA A 624 -20.52 47.46 21.04
C ALA A 624 -19.84 48.71 20.47
N LYS A 625 -19.68 48.74 19.15
CA LYS A 625 -19.03 49.80 18.40
C LYS A 625 -19.99 50.45 17.41
N LYS A 626 -19.74 51.72 17.12
CA LYS A 626 -20.40 52.50 16.08
C LYS A 626 -20.11 51.95 14.69
N SER A 627 -20.79 52.49 13.69
CA SER A 627 -20.65 52.11 12.28
C SER A 627 -19.22 52.20 11.71
N ASP A 628 -18.32 52.94 12.36
CA ASP A 628 -16.89 53.04 12.01
C ASP A 628 -16.03 51.86 12.51
N GLY A 629 -16.61 50.94 13.29
CA GLY A 629 -15.96 49.73 13.81
C GLY A 629 -14.86 49.99 14.86
N THR A 630 -14.69 51.24 15.32
CA THR A 630 -13.59 51.63 16.22
C THR A 630 -14.07 52.44 17.43
N THR A 631 -15.08 53.28 17.26
CA THR A 631 -15.64 54.10 18.33
C THR A 631 -16.59 53.27 19.18
N THR A 632 -16.33 53.18 20.48
CA THR A 632 -17.25 52.52 21.41
C THR A 632 -18.52 53.34 21.59
N ILE A 633 -19.65 52.65 21.79
CA ILE A 633 -20.91 53.29 22.12
C ILE A 633 -20.83 53.72 23.59
N LYS A 634 -20.37 54.95 23.81
CA LYS A 634 -20.47 55.71 25.07
C LYS A 634 -20.79 57.17 24.73
N ASP A 635 -21.79 57.72 25.41
CA ASP A 635 -22.09 59.15 25.48
C ASP A 635 -22.61 59.75 24.16
N GLY A 636 -23.88 59.43 23.86
CA GLY A 636 -24.83 60.24 23.09
C GLY A 636 -24.41 60.86 21.76
N SER A 637 -24.19 60.06 20.71
CA SER A 637 -23.95 60.63 19.36
C SER A 637 -24.11 59.68 18.16
N GLU A 638 -25.02 58.70 18.21
CA GLU A 638 -25.46 57.99 16.98
C GLU A 638 -26.98 57.84 16.92
#